data_AF-A0A9W6U243-F1
#
_entry.id   AF-A0A9W6U243-F1
#
_cell.length_a   1.000
_cell.length_b   1.000
_cell.length_c   1.000
_cell.angle_alpha   90.00
_cell.angle_beta   90.00
_cell.angle_gamma   90.00
#
_symmetry.space_group_name_H-M   'P 1'
#
loop_
_entity.id
_entity.type
_entity.pdbx_description
1 polymer ?
#
loop_
_entity_poly.entity_id
_entity_poly.type
_entity_poly.pdbx_seq_one_letter_code
_entity_poly.pdbx_strand_id
1 'polypeptide(L)'
;MAEVPYDDSLRFLFSMAARLWTSGWDFFAPSEAVVYHLWTRAYRPVFQELVSEEVKHCRKASAHCVKCLLHIDRDNQEGSNAVSKYALGTERSFESYQKHIGVNFATRDIEWRAEWGDLDPIQFDLNALVGKSLSPA
;
A
#
# COMPACT_ATOMS: atom_id res chain seq x y z
N MET A 1 5.73 -15.36 9.98
CA MET A 1 4.77 -15.31 8.83
C MET A 1 3.52 -16.17 9.00
N ALA A 2 3.45 -17.06 10.02
CA ALA A 2 2.25 -17.88 10.25
C ALA A 2 1.04 -17.08 10.77
N GLU A 3 1.27 -16.01 11.54
CA GLU A 3 0.21 -15.28 12.25
C GLU A 3 -0.63 -14.38 11.33
N VAL A 4 -0.01 -13.73 10.34
CA VAL A 4 -0.70 -12.89 9.34
C VAL A 4 -0.31 -13.39 7.94
N PRO A 5 -0.94 -14.47 7.43
CA PRO A 5 -0.59 -15.04 6.13
C PRO A 5 -1.04 -14.13 4.98
N TYR A 6 -0.35 -14.20 3.84
CA TYR A 6 -0.84 -13.62 2.60
C TYR A 6 -2.16 -14.28 2.19
N ASP A 7 -3.06 -13.47 1.63
CA ASP A 7 -4.28 -13.97 0.98
C ASP A 7 -3.96 -14.35 -0.46
N ASP A 8 -4.04 -15.65 -0.77
CA ASP A 8 -3.80 -16.20 -2.10
C ASP A 8 -4.90 -15.83 -3.11
N SER A 9 -6.07 -15.42 -2.63
CA SER A 9 -7.16 -14.92 -3.48
C SER A 9 -6.92 -13.48 -3.98
N LEU A 10 -6.08 -12.69 -3.29
CA LEU A 10 -5.76 -11.32 -3.68
C LEU A 10 -4.63 -11.28 -4.72
N ARG A 11 -4.92 -11.79 -5.92
CA ARG A 11 -3.97 -11.78 -7.03
C ARG A 11 -3.62 -10.33 -7.43
N PHE A 12 -2.31 -10.06 -7.48
CA PHE A 12 -1.72 -8.78 -7.90
C PHE A 12 -1.91 -7.57 -6.96
N LEU A 13 -2.56 -7.74 -5.80
CA LEU A 13 -2.77 -6.66 -4.84
C LEU A 13 -2.77 -7.23 -3.41
N PHE A 14 -2.25 -6.51 -2.43
CA PHE A 14 -2.25 -6.96 -1.03
C PHE A 14 -2.44 -5.79 -0.06
N SER A 15 -2.98 -6.09 1.13
CA SER A 15 -3.31 -5.13 2.20
C SER A 15 -2.52 -5.42 3.49
N MET A 16 -1.32 -5.97 3.36
CA MET A 16 -0.55 -6.52 4.48
C MET A 16 -0.20 -5.51 5.57
N ALA A 17 0.12 -4.27 5.22
CA ALA A 17 0.49 -3.26 6.22
C ALA A 17 -0.63 -3.02 7.23
N ALA A 18 -1.86 -2.81 6.75
CA ALA A 18 -3.03 -2.63 7.61
C ALA A 18 -3.27 -3.87 8.49
N ARG A 19 -3.18 -5.07 7.90
CA ARG A 19 -3.40 -6.33 8.63
C ARG A 19 -2.35 -6.60 9.71
N LEU A 20 -1.07 -6.41 9.40
CA LEU A 20 0.02 -6.57 10.37
C LEU A 20 -0.12 -5.58 11.51
N TRP A 21 -0.33 -4.29 11.20
CA TRP A 21 -0.42 -3.25 12.21
C TRP A 21 -1.59 -3.44 13.17
N THR A 22 -2.77 -3.77 12.63
CA THR A 22 -3.98 -4.06 13.41
C THR A 22 -3.87 -5.38 14.20
N SER A 23 -2.93 -6.26 13.83
CA SER A 23 -2.57 -7.46 14.59
C SER A 23 -1.44 -7.23 15.61
N GLY A 24 -1.09 -5.97 15.91
CA GLY A 24 -0.14 -5.64 16.96
C GLY A 24 1.31 -5.51 16.52
N TRP A 25 1.63 -5.69 15.23
CA TRP A 25 3.00 -5.59 14.72
C TRP A 25 3.47 -4.14 14.55
N ASP A 26 4.75 -3.90 14.79
CA ASP A 26 5.40 -2.61 14.56
C ASP A 26 6.29 -2.65 13.32
N PHE A 27 6.43 -1.51 12.65
CA PHE A 27 7.27 -1.37 11.46
C PHE A 27 8.53 -0.59 11.80
N PHE A 28 9.67 -1.12 11.36
CA PHE A 28 10.96 -0.48 11.52
C PHE A 28 11.66 -0.45 10.17
N ALA A 29 12.32 0.67 9.87
CA ALA A 29 13.21 0.82 8.73
C ALA A 29 14.53 1.44 9.21
N PRO A 30 15.67 1.05 8.62
CA PRO A 30 16.93 1.73 8.88
C PRO A 30 16.86 3.21 8.43
N SER A 31 17.66 4.07 9.05
CA SER A 31 17.78 5.48 8.66
C SER A 31 18.40 5.68 7.28
N GLU A 32 19.07 4.66 6.75
CA GLU A 32 19.75 4.70 5.46
C GLU A 32 19.36 3.46 4.63
N ALA A 33 19.26 3.64 3.31
CA ALA A 33 18.94 2.56 2.39
C ALA A 33 20.14 1.60 2.26
N VAL A 34 19.99 0.37 2.74
CA VAL A 34 21.02 -0.67 2.63
C VAL A 34 20.88 -1.56 1.38
N VAL A 35 19.69 -1.54 0.75
CA VAL A 35 19.40 -2.29 -0.48
C VAL A 35 18.76 -1.33 -1.48
N TYR A 36 19.26 -1.34 -2.71
CA TYR A 36 18.79 -0.50 -3.79
C TYR A 36 18.01 -1.30 -4.82
N HIS A 37 16.99 -0.67 -5.38
CA HIS A 37 16.21 -1.25 -6.46
C HIS A 37 16.62 -0.66 -7.81
N LEU A 38 16.91 -1.51 -8.79
CA LEU A 38 17.02 -1.07 -10.18
C LEU A 38 15.62 -0.74 -10.72
N TRP A 39 15.24 0.53 -10.60
CA TRP A 39 13.91 1.02 -10.96
C TRP A 39 13.59 0.95 -12.45
N THR A 40 14.58 1.21 -13.30
CA THR A 40 14.40 1.11 -14.76
C THR A 40 14.05 -0.33 -15.14
N ARG A 41 12.95 -0.48 -15.90
CA ARG A 41 12.47 -1.76 -16.43
C ARG A 41 12.51 -1.82 -17.95
N ALA A 42 13.05 -0.81 -18.63
CA ALA A 42 13.01 -0.67 -20.08
C ALA A 42 13.61 -1.87 -20.86
N TYR A 43 14.42 -2.69 -20.21
CA TYR A 43 15.04 -3.89 -20.80
C TYR A 43 14.12 -5.11 -20.87
N ARG A 44 12.92 -5.10 -20.27
CA ARG A 44 11.99 -6.24 -20.29
C ARG A 44 10.53 -5.80 -20.14
N PRO A 45 9.58 -6.55 -20.75
CA PRO A 45 8.17 -6.38 -20.42
C PRO A 45 7.90 -6.66 -18.93
N VAL A 46 7.03 -5.86 -18.33
CA VAL A 46 6.53 -6.11 -16.97
C VAL A 46 5.18 -6.82 -16.99
N PHE A 47 4.86 -7.57 -15.94
CA PHE A 47 3.58 -8.30 -15.83
C PHE A 47 2.35 -7.35 -15.91
N GLN A 48 2.55 -6.05 -15.69
CA GLN A 48 1.53 -5.02 -15.84
C GLN A 48 1.17 -4.74 -17.31
N GLU A 49 2.11 -4.95 -18.24
CA GLU A 49 1.93 -4.77 -19.69
C GLU A 49 1.34 -6.02 -20.36
N LEU A 50 1.58 -7.19 -19.78
CA LEU A 50 1.07 -8.48 -20.25
C LEU A 50 -0.36 -8.71 -19.73
N VAL A 51 -1.31 -7.91 -20.20
CA VAL A 51 -2.69 -7.91 -19.71
C VAL A 51 -3.55 -8.91 -20.49
N SER A 52 -3.83 -10.07 -19.90
CA SER A 52 -4.93 -10.94 -20.35
C SER A 52 -6.26 -10.50 -19.74
N GLU A 53 -7.37 -10.96 -20.29
CA GLU A 53 -8.69 -10.68 -19.72
C GLU A 53 -8.86 -11.30 -18.32
N GLU A 54 -8.26 -12.48 -18.10
CA GLU A 54 -8.18 -13.11 -16.76
C GLU A 54 -7.45 -12.19 -15.77
N VAL A 55 -6.31 -11.60 -16.16
CA VAL A 55 -5.54 -10.69 -15.31
C VAL A 55 -6.38 -9.46 -14.93
N LYS A 56 -7.13 -8.88 -15.88
CA LYS A 56 -8.03 -7.76 -15.58
C LYS A 56 -9.11 -8.15 -14.57
N HIS A 57 -9.73 -9.31 -14.77
CA HIS A 57 -10.75 -9.83 -13.87
C HIS A 57 -10.21 -10.04 -12.46
N CYS A 58 -9.08 -10.73 -12.32
CA CYS A 58 -8.42 -10.95 -11.02
C CYS A 58 -8.05 -9.63 -10.32
N ARG A 59 -7.55 -8.63 -11.06
CA ARG A 59 -7.23 -7.30 -10.50
C ARG A 59 -8.48 -6.59 -10.01
N LYS A 60 -9.57 -6.62 -10.78
CA LYS A 60 -10.84 -6.00 -10.39
C LYS A 60 -11.40 -6.65 -9.12
N ALA A 61 -11.38 -7.99 -9.05
CA ALA A 61 -11.82 -8.73 -7.87
C ALA A 61 -10.97 -8.40 -6.64
N SER A 62 -9.64 -8.44 -6.77
CA SER A 62 -8.73 -8.14 -5.65
C SER A 62 -8.84 -6.69 -5.18
N ALA A 63 -8.97 -5.74 -6.11
CA ALA A 63 -9.19 -4.33 -5.80
C ALA A 63 -10.52 -4.13 -5.05
N HIS A 64 -11.57 -4.82 -5.46
CA HIS A 64 -12.85 -4.81 -4.75
C HIS A 64 -12.70 -5.33 -3.33
N CYS A 65 -12.09 -6.51 -3.14
CA CYS A 65 -11.86 -7.08 -1.81
C CYS A 65 -11.08 -6.13 -0.88
N VAL A 66 -10.01 -5.52 -1.40
CA VAL A 66 -9.19 -4.57 -0.63
C VAL A 66 -9.97 -3.29 -0.30
N LYS A 67 -10.78 -2.77 -1.22
CA LYS A 67 -11.65 -1.61 -0.96
C LYS A 67 -12.68 -1.89 0.13
N CYS A 68 -13.29 -3.08 0.12
CA CYS A 68 -14.20 -3.51 1.18
C CYS A 68 -13.45 -3.62 2.51
N LEU A 69 -12.28 -4.30 2.54
CA LEU A 69 -11.47 -4.48 3.74
C LEU A 69 -11.02 -3.14 4.36
N LEU A 70 -10.70 -2.15 3.53
CA LEU A 70 -10.23 -0.83 3.96
C LEU A 70 -11.36 0.21 4.09
N HIS A 71 -12.62 -0.21 3.98
CA HIS A 71 -13.81 0.65 4.09
C HIS A 71 -13.79 1.87 3.16
N ILE A 72 -13.23 1.73 1.94
CA ILE A 72 -13.11 2.82 0.95
C ILE A 72 -14.48 3.15 0.33
N ASP A 73 -15.25 2.14 -0.06
CA ASP A 73 -16.53 2.31 -0.76
C ASP A 73 -17.67 1.76 0.13
N ARG A 74 -18.14 2.55 1.11
CA ARG A 74 -19.16 2.11 2.10
C ARG A 74 -20.55 1.89 1.50
N ASP A 75 -20.84 2.48 0.33
CA ASP A 75 -22.19 2.47 -0.27
C ASP A 75 -22.50 1.22 -1.11
N ASN A 76 -21.53 0.31 -1.33
CA ASN A 76 -21.70 -0.91 -2.14
C ASN A 76 -21.81 -2.19 -1.29
N GLN A 77 -22.23 -2.09 -0.02
CA GLN A 77 -22.35 -3.24 0.90
C GLN A 77 -23.52 -4.19 0.55
N GLU A 78 -24.43 -3.79 -0.34
CA GLU A 78 -25.53 -4.65 -0.79
C GLU A 78 -25.10 -5.51 -2.00
N GLY A 79 -24.53 -6.69 -1.72
CA GLY A 79 -24.56 -7.81 -2.67
C GLY A 79 -23.23 -8.44 -3.08
N SER A 80 -22.09 -8.06 -2.51
CA SER A 80 -20.80 -8.67 -2.87
C SER A 80 -20.24 -9.58 -1.77
N ASN A 81 -20.32 -10.89 -2.00
CA ASN A 81 -19.70 -11.94 -1.17
C ASN A 81 -18.16 -11.96 -1.24
N ALA A 82 -17.52 -11.00 -1.91
CA ALA A 82 -16.08 -10.95 -2.09
C ALA A 82 -15.41 -10.26 -0.89
N VAL A 83 -15.45 -10.94 0.26
CA VAL A 83 -14.67 -10.56 1.45
C VAL A 83 -13.35 -11.32 1.38
N SER A 84 -12.23 -10.61 1.59
CA SER A 84 -10.90 -11.19 1.75
C SER A 84 -10.94 -12.39 2.71
N LYS A 85 -10.20 -13.47 2.41
CA LYS A 85 -10.12 -14.68 3.25
C LYS A 85 -9.70 -14.35 4.67
N TYR A 86 -8.91 -13.29 4.83
CA TYR A 86 -8.48 -12.78 6.11
C TYR A 86 -8.94 -11.34 6.33
N ALA A 87 -9.42 -11.07 7.54
CA ALA A 87 -9.81 -9.74 7.99
C ALA A 87 -8.60 -8.93 8.50
N LEU A 88 -8.88 -7.71 8.96
CA LEU A 88 -7.96 -6.92 9.78
C LEU A 88 -7.80 -7.59 11.16
N GLY A 89 -6.68 -7.28 11.83
CA GLY A 89 -6.44 -7.72 13.20
C GLY A 89 -7.31 -6.95 14.22
N THR A 90 -7.28 -7.41 15.47
CA THR A 90 -8.11 -6.89 16.56
C THR A 90 -7.33 -6.22 17.69
N GLU A 91 -5.99 -6.30 17.67
CA GLU A 91 -5.11 -5.73 18.70
C GLU A 91 -5.10 -4.20 18.65
N ARG A 92 -5.19 -3.62 17.46
CA ARG A 92 -5.29 -2.17 17.25
C ARG A 92 -6.40 -1.85 16.26
N SER A 93 -7.14 -0.76 16.48
CA SER A 93 -8.27 -0.39 15.62
C SER A 93 -7.81 0.10 14.23
N PHE A 94 -8.63 -0.14 13.21
CA PHE A 94 -8.36 0.38 11.88
C PHE A 94 -8.39 1.92 11.82
N GLU A 95 -9.18 2.58 12.65
CA GLU A 95 -9.15 4.03 12.81
C GLU A 95 -7.80 4.51 13.32
N SER A 96 -7.23 3.82 14.32
CA SER A 96 -5.90 4.16 14.82
C SER A 96 -4.81 3.89 13.78
N TYR A 97 -4.99 2.91 12.90
CA TYR A 97 -4.08 2.69 11.77
C TYR A 97 -4.13 3.87 10.79
N GLN A 98 -5.33 4.30 10.39
CA GLN A 98 -5.53 5.47 9.52
C GLN A 98 -4.88 6.72 10.11
N LYS A 99 -5.11 6.97 11.40
CA LYS A 99 -4.46 8.06 12.13
C LYS A 99 -2.93 7.88 12.19
N HIS A 100 -2.42 6.66 12.36
CA HIS A 100 -0.98 6.43 12.39
C HIS A 100 -0.32 6.81 11.06
N ILE A 101 -0.89 6.36 9.93
CA ILE A 101 -0.35 6.63 8.59
C ILE A 101 -0.76 7.98 8.00
N GLY A 102 -1.69 8.70 8.64
CA GLY A 102 -2.20 9.99 8.16
C GLY A 102 -3.01 9.91 6.87
N VAL A 103 -3.78 8.83 6.68
CA VAL A 103 -4.61 8.62 5.49
C VAL A 103 -6.02 8.22 5.93
N ASN A 104 -7.03 8.92 5.40
CA ASN A 104 -8.42 8.53 5.54
C ASN A 104 -8.91 7.84 4.26
N PHE A 105 -9.17 6.54 4.33
CA PHE A 105 -9.55 5.74 3.16
C PHE A 105 -10.94 6.07 2.62
N ALA A 106 -11.86 6.53 3.47
CA ALA A 106 -13.22 6.85 3.07
C ALA A 106 -13.29 8.22 2.36
N THR A 107 -12.64 9.25 2.91
CA THR A 107 -12.62 10.59 2.29
C THR A 107 -11.53 10.74 1.25
N ARG A 108 -10.54 9.84 1.25
CA ARG A 108 -9.33 9.86 0.39
C ARG A 108 -8.42 11.06 0.67
N ASP A 109 -8.49 11.58 1.88
CA ASP A 109 -7.59 12.63 2.35
C ASP A 109 -6.27 12.03 2.82
N ILE A 110 -5.18 12.74 2.51
CA ILE A 110 -3.84 12.47 3.01
C ILE A 110 -3.43 13.67 3.83
N GLU A 111 -3.02 13.43 5.08
CA GLU A 111 -2.49 14.49 5.95
C GLU A 111 -1.16 15.01 5.40
N TRP A 112 -0.90 16.30 5.57
CA TRP A 112 0.34 16.95 5.14
C TRP A 112 1.60 16.20 5.55
N ARG A 113 1.68 15.77 6.82
CA ARG A 113 2.84 15.00 7.31
C ARG A 113 3.04 13.66 6.60
N ALA A 114 1.97 13.02 6.15
CA ALA A 114 2.02 11.74 5.47
C ALA A 114 2.39 11.91 3.99
N GLU A 115 1.92 13.00 3.37
CA GLU A 115 2.27 13.36 2.00
C GLU A 115 3.75 13.74 1.87
N TRP A 116 4.27 14.52 2.83
CA TRP A 116 5.62 15.10 2.75
C TRP A 116 6.64 14.48 3.71
N GLY A 117 6.24 13.48 4.51
CA GLY A 117 7.12 12.85 5.49
C GLY A 117 7.60 13.81 6.58
N ASP A 118 6.71 14.66 7.08
CA ASP A 118 6.98 15.75 8.04
C ASP A 118 7.98 16.82 7.54
N LEU A 119 8.26 16.86 6.23
CA LEU A 119 9.09 17.91 5.62
C LEU A 119 8.23 19.02 5.01
N ASP A 120 8.79 20.22 4.92
CA ASP A 120 8.25 21.27 4.05
C ASP A 120 8.44 20.85 2.57
N PRO A 121 7.48 21.06 1.66
CA PRO A 121 7.59 20.67 0.26
C PRO A 121 8.84 21.20 -0.43
N ILE A 122 9.28 22.43 -0.09
CA ILE A 122 10.51 23.01 -0.63
C ILE A 122 11.71 22.22 -0.11
N GLN A 123 11.72 21.85 1.17
CA GLN A 123 12.79 21.03 1.75
C GLN A 123 12.78 19.61 1.18
N PHE A 124 11.60 19.03 0.95
CA PHE A 124 11.44 17.72 0.33
C PHE A 124 12.06 17.73 -1.07
N ASP A 125 11.70 18.71 -1.91
CA ASP A 125 12.23 18.84 -3.27
C ASP A 125 13.74 19.10 -3.28
N LEU A 126 14.25 19.98 -2.42
CA LEU A 126 15.68 20.24 -2.30
C LEU A 126 16.47 18.98 -1.92
N ASN A 127 15.98 18.21 -0.95
CA ASN A 127 16.63 16.96 -0.55
C ASN A 127 16.57 15.90 -1.65
N ALA A 128 15.47 15.83 -2.41
CA ALA A 128 15.35 14.94 -3.57
C ALA A 128 16.34 15.30 -4.70
N LEU A 129 16.69 16.59 -4.84
CA LEU A 129 17.65 17.07 -5.84
C LEU A 129 19.11 16.88 -5.43
N VAL A 130 19.43 17.04 -4.14
CA VAL A 130 20.78 16.78 -3.61
C VAL A 130 21.20 15.33 -3.82
N GLY A 131 20.28 14.37 -3.75
CA GLY A 131 20.56 12.96 -4.05
C GLY A 131 20.83 12.63 -5.53
N LYS A 132 20.54 13.54 -6.48
CA LYS A 132 20.73 13.33 -7.92
C LYS A 132 22.05 13.88 -8.46
N SER A 133 22.82 14.64 -7.67
CA SER A 133 23.99 15.39 -8.16
C SER A 133 25.33 14.62 -8.18
N LEU A 134 25.33 13.29 -8.00
CA LEU A 134 26.55 12.48 -8.11
C LEU A 134 26.37 11.26 -9.03
N SER A 135 26.46 11.48 -10.34
CA SER A 135 27.10 10.52 -11.25
C SER A 135 27.94 11.28 -12.28
N PRO A 136 29.28 11.27 -12.20
CA PRO A 136 30.11 11.62 -13.33
C PRO A 136 29.92 10.56 -14.43
N ALA A 137 29.80 11.02 -15.68
CA ALA A 137 29.87 10.18 -16.88
C ALA A 137 31.28 9.62 -17.09
#